data_AF-A0A1I4YSY6-F1
#
_entry.id   AF-A0A1I4YSY6-F1
#
_cell.length_a   1.000
_cell.length_b   1.000
_cell.length_c   1.000
_cell.angle_alpha   90.00
_cell.angle_beta   90.00
_cell.angle_gamma   90.00
#
_symmetry.space_group_name_H-M   'P 1'
#
loop_
_entity.id
_entity.type
_entity.pdbx_description
1 polymer ?
#
loop_
_entity_poly.entity_id
_entity_poly.type
_entity_poly.pdbx_seq_one_letter_code
_entity_poly.pdbx_strand_id
1 'polypeptide(L)' 'MDVRPEVQAAFHAEVQQALPSTVYNAGGCSSYYLDVNGVNSFSWPWSTGRMRRRLAHFDPEAYDTRPAYDTTGAVG' A
#
# COMPACT_ATOMS: atom_id res chain seq x y z
N MET A 1 -12.59 0.53 -9.59
CA MET A 1 -11.18 0.27 -9.94
C MET A 1 -10.54 -0.03 -8.62
N ASP A 2 -10.13 -1.26 -8.46
CA ASP A 2 -9.81 -1.83 -7.16
C ASP A 2 -8.44 -2.49 -7.28
N VAL A 3 -7.59 -2.41 -6.24
CA VAL A 3 -6.27 -3.04 -6.29
C VAL A 3 -6.44 -4.55 -6.31
N ARG A 4 -5.68 -5.22 -7.18
CA ARG A 4 -5.64 -6.68 -7.22
C ARG A 4 -5.12 -7.25 -5.88
N PRO A 5 -5.81 -8.22 -5.25
CA PRO A 5 -5.46 -8.73 -3.93
C PRO A 5 -3.99 -9.17 -3.77
N GLU A 6 -3.43 -9.82 -4.78
CA GLU A 6 -2.06 -10.30 -4.85
C GLU A 6 -1.03 -9.17 -4.86
N VAL A 7 -1.36 -8.04 -5.49
CA VAL A 7 -0.48 -6.86 -5.53
C VAL A 7 -0.45 -6.18 -4.17
N GLN A 8 -1.62 -6.05 -3.53
CA GLN A 8 -1.71 -5.55 -2.16
C GLN A 8 -0.97 -6.46 -1.17
N ALA A 9 -1.14 -7.78 -1.28
CA ALA A 9 -0.47 -8.74 -0.41
C ALA A 9 1.06 -8.69 -0.56
N ALA A 10 1.57 -8.61 -1.80
CA ALA A 10 3.00 -8.48 -2.06
C ALA A 10 3.56 -7.18 -1.49
N PHE A 11 2.87 -6.06 -1.69
CA PHE A 11 3.26 -4.77 -1.12
C PHE A 11 3.28 -4.81 0.41
N HIS A 12 2.25 -5.37 1.03
CA HIS A 12 2.16 -5.50 2.48
C HIS A 12 3.32 -6.37 3.03
N ALA A 13 3.62 -7.50 2.41
CA ALA A 13 4.74 -8.35 2.80
C ALA A 13 6.08 -7.60 2.73
N GLU A 14 6.32 -6.83 1.66
CA GLU A 14 7.53 -6.02 1.52
C GLU A 14 7.66 -4.97 2.63
N VAL A 15 6.56 -4.29 2.96
CA VAL A 15 6.52 -3.28 4.03
C VAL A 15 6.81 -3.92 5.39
N GLN A 16 6.12 -5.02 5.72
CA GLN A 16 6.31 -5.72 7.00
C GLN A 16 7.71 -6.32 7.16
N GLN A 17 8.37 -6.72 6.07
CA GLN A 17 9.77 -7.18 6.11
C GLN A 17 10.76 -6.04 6.39
N ALA A 18 10.48 -4.82 5.94
CA ALA A 18 11.39 -3.70 6.09
C ALA A 18 11.26 -2.97 7.45
N LEU A 19 10.05 -2.95 8.02
CA LEU A 19 9.72 -2.25 9.26
C LEU A 19 10.59 -2.62 10.48
N PRO A 20 10.97 -3.88 10.74
CA PRO A 20 11.78 -4.27 11.90
C PRO A 20 13.13 -3.55 12.00
N SER A 21 13.71 -3.16 10.87
CA SER A 21 15.00 -2.46 10.83
C SER A 21 14.93 -0.96 11.12
N THR A 22 13.71 -0.41 11.25
CA THR A 22 13.49 1.03 11.41
C THR A 22 13.41 1.42 12.88
N VAL A 23 13.66 2.70 13.18
CA VAL A 23 13.45 3.26 14.52
C VAL A 23 12.00 3.15 14.99
N TYR A 24 11.04 3.02 14.06
CA TYR A 24 9.61 2.86 14.37
C TYR A 24 9.30 1.53 15.06
N ASN A 25 10.11 0.49 14.84
CA ASN A 25 9.95 -0.82 15.50
C ASN A 25 11.08 -1.13 16.49
N ALA A 26 12.30 -0.60 16.29
CA ALA A 26 13.46 -0.91 17.11
C ALA A 26 13.57 -0.10 18.43
N GLY A 27 12.76 0.94 18.61
CA GLY A 27 12.89 1.95 19.67
C GLY A 27 12.58 1.55 21.13
N GLY A 28 12.50 0.26 21.46
CA GLY A 28 12.70 -0.23 22.83
C GLY A 28 11.59 -0.06 23.89
N CYS A 29 10.52 0.69 23.63
CA CYS A 29 9.38 0.76 24.55
C CYS A 29 8.04 0.57 23.83
N SER A 30 7.82 -0.53 23.09
CA SER A 30 6.50 -1.04 22.63
C SER A 30 5.44 -0.05 22.05
N SER A 31 5.80 1.17 21.65
CA SER A 31 4.89 2.33 21.74
C SER A 31 4.47 2.95 20.40
N TYR A 32 3.24 3.43 20.41
CA TYR A 32 2.54 4.24 19.41
C TYR A 32 2.18 3.57 18.07
N TYR A 33 3.11 2.89 17.37
CA TYR A 33 2.86 2.44 15.99
C TYR A 33 2.45 0.96 15.85
N LEU A 34 2.69 0.16 16.89
CA LEU A 34 2.36 -1.26 16.89
C LEU A 34 0.94 -1.47 17.42
N ASP A 35 0.17 -2.31 16.74
CA ASP A 35 -1.12 -2.78 17.25
C ASP A 35 -0.96 -3.86 18.33
N VAL A 36 -2.08 -4.39 18.82
CA VAL A 36 -2.12 -5.47 19.83
C VAL A 36 -1.43 -6.76 19.38
N ASN A 37 -1.22 -6.94 18.06
CA ASN A 37 -0.55 -8.10 17.47
C ASN A 37 0.93 -7.80 17.12
N GLY A 38 1.43 -6.60 17.41
CA GLY A 38 2.78 -6.19 17.06
C GLY A 38 2.97 -5.78 15.60
N VAL A 39 1.88 -5.49 14.87
CA VAL A 39 1.93 -5.07 13.46
C VAL A 39 1.99 -3.55 13.37
N ASN A 40 2.95 -3.03 12.62
CA ASN A 40 3.00 -1.61 12.26
C ASN A 40 2.28 -1.40 10.93
N SER A 41 1.07 -0.86 10.97
CA SER A 41 0.27 -0.53 9.78
C SER A 41 0.40 0.94 9.35
N PHE A 42 1.10 1.76 10.13
CA PHE A 42 1.13 3.22 9.96
C PHE A 42 2.38 3.74 9.23
N SER A 43 3.51 3.03 9.37
CA SER A 43 4.81 3.59 9.00
C SER A 43 5.24 3.19 7.60
N TRP A 44 5.83 4.15 6.86
CA TRP A 44 6.57 3.88 5.63
C TRP A 44 8.04 3.61 5.98
N PRO A 45 8.58 2.40 5.76
CA PRO A 45 9.90 2.03 6.28
C PRO A 45 11.08 2.55 5.45
N TRP A 46 10.83 3.32 4.39
CA TRP A 46 11.87 3.80 3.48
C TRP A 46 11.89 5.32 3.34
N SER A 47 12.79 5.85 2.51
CA SER A 47 12.88 7.29 2.29
C SER A 47 11.69 7.86 1.50
N THR A 48 11.42 9.14 1.68
CA THR A 48 10.46 9.92 0.87
C THR A 48 10.84 9.92 -0.61
N GLY A 49 12.14 9.88 -0.94
CA GLY A 49 12.62 9.77 -2.31
C GLY A 49 12.17 8.47 -2.99
N ARG A 50 12.22 7.34 -2.26
CA ARG A 50 11.70 6.05 -2.76
C ARG A 50 10.19 6.10 -2.96
N MET A 51 9.45 6.73 -2.03
CA MET A 51 8.00 6.93 -2.18
C MET A 51 7.68 7.71 -3.45
N ARG A 52 8.34 8.85 -3.67
CA ARG A 52 8.17 9.67 -4.89
C ARG A 52 8.44 8.87 -6.16
N ARG A 53 9.54 8.10 -6.19
CA ARG A 53 9.86 7.24 -7.34
C ARG A 53 8.77 6.19 -7.59
N ARG A 54 8.26 5.54 -6.55
CA ARG A 54 7.21 4.50 -6.68
C ARG A 54 5.88 5.06 -7.16
N LEU A 55 5.55 6.29 -6.76
CA LEU A 55 4.30 6.95 -7.14
C LEU A 55 4.42 7.78 -8.43
N ALA A 56 5.60 7.85 -9.05
CA ALA A 56 5.84 8.69 -10.22
C ALA A 56 5.09 8.24 -11.48
N HIS A 57 4.76 6.94 -11.57
CA HIS A 57 4.05 6.37 -12.71
C HIS A 57 2.90 5.50 -12.20
N PHE A 58 1.74 5.66 -12.83
CA PHE A 58 0.59 4.81 -12.57
C PHE A 58 0.78 3.45 -13.23
N ASP A 59 0.56 2.38 -12.47
CA ASP A 59 0.60 1.00 -12.96
C ASP A 59 -0.84 0.47 -13.12
N PRO A 60 -1.40 0.44 -14.34
CA PRO A 60 -2.75 -0.06 -14.56
C PRO A 60 -2.88 -1.57 -14.31
N GLU A 61 -1.79 -2.35 -14.41
CA GLU A 61 -1.82 -3.81 -14.20
C GLU A 61 -1.98 -4.19 -12.72
N ALA A 62 -1.79 -3.23 -11.82
CA ALA A 62 -2.03 -3.38 -10.39
C ALA A 62 -3.53 -3.36 -10.00
N TYR A 63 -4.42 -3.04 -10.93
CA TYR A 63 -5.83 -2.78 -10.64
C TYR A 63 -6.77 -3.61 -11.51
N ASP A 64 -7.88 -4.05 -10.91
CA ASP A 64 -9.04 -4.51 -11.65
C ASP A 64 -9.83 -3.30 -12.15
N THR A 65 -9.87 -3.15 -13.48
CA THR A 65 -10.61 -2.07 -14.14
C THR A 65 -11.97 -2.57 -14.61
N ARG A 66 -13.06 -1.93 -14.16
CA ARG A 66 -14.35 -2.09 -14.81
C ARG A 66 -14.42 -1.14 -16.01
N PRO A 67 -15.00 -1.57 -17.14
CA PRO A 67 -15.32 -0.65 -18.22
C PRO A 67 -16.17 0.50 -17.67
N ALA A 68 -15.87 1.73 -18.09
CA ALA A 68 -16.80 2.82 -17.89
C ALA A 68 -18.11 2.43 -18.62
N TYR A 69 -19.24 2.52 -17.94
CA TYR A 69 -20.54 2.32 -18.59
C TYR A 69 -20.69 3.32 -19.73
N ASP A 70 -21.03 2.84 -20.93
CA ASP A 70 -21.33 3.70 -22.06
C ASP A 70 -22.76 4.25 -21.88
N THR A 71 -22.88 5.57 -21.65
CA THR A 71 -24.16 6.26 -21.44
C THR A 71 -24.94 6.46 -22.75
N THR A 72 -24.50 5.89 -23.87
CA THR A 72 -25.12 6.10 -25.19
C THR A 72 -26.49 5.41 -25.37
N GLY A 73 -26.92 4.53 -24.45
CA GLY A 73 -28.15 3.73 -24.62
C GLY A 73 -29.39 4.17 -23.83
N ALA A 74 -29.33 5.22 -23.01
CA ALA A 74 -30.43 5.58 -22.11
C ALA A 74 -31.39 6.65 -22.69
N VAL A 75 -31.84 6.47 -23.93
CA VAL A 75 -33.06 7.09 -24.47
C VAL A 75 -33.72 6.13 -25.46
N GLY A 76 -34.79 5.49 -25.03
CA GLY A 76 -35.63 4.62 -25.84
C GLY A 76 -36.99 4.45 -25.16
#